data_AF-A0A257RUE4-F1
#
_entry.id   AF-A0A257RUE4-F1
#
_cell.length_a   1.000
_cell.length_b   1.000
_cell.length_c   1.000
_cell.angle_alpha   90.00
_cell.angle_beta   90.00
_cell.angle_gamma   90.00
#
_symmetry.space_group_name_H-M   'P 1'
#
loop_
_entity.id
_entity.type
_entity.pdbx_description
1 polymer ?
#
loop_
_entity_poly.entity_id
_entity_poly.type
_entity_poly.pdbx_seq_one_letter_code
_entity_poly.pdbx_strand_id
1 'polypeptide(L)'
;MGSRARPKLRKWPKYHIHIHVSVYVNGQMMRLPGGVGITKPPLIEKYKAGNFYDVVLYDCLYWIHTHVADGIIHVEAPVKQSFTLGQFFAVWAQPLSANLVGPASGQVAVFENGKRLTGDPLNRAGFLGESPDYPARFRRETVNGSVRTSRSALQRWTVQL
;
A
#
# COMPACT_ATOMS: atom_id res chain seq x y z
N MET A 1 -10.03 -1.20 -16.98
CA MET A 1 -11.21 -1.45 -16.12
C MET A 1 -11.13 -0.49 -14.94
N GLY A 2 -12.07 0.44 -14.84
CA GLY A 2 -12.04 1.50 -13.84
C GLY A 2 -12.19 0.96 -12.43
N SER A 3 -11.24 1.31 -11.57
CA SER A 3 -11.34 1.17 -10.13
C SER A 3 -12.59 1.94 -9.69
N ARG A 4 -13.61 1.25 -9.19
CA ARG A 4 -14.70 1.85 -8.42
C ARG A 4 -14.52 1.45 -6.96
N ALA A 5 -14.80 2.37 -6.05
CA ALA A 5 -14.82 2.07 -4.62
C ALA A 5 -15.84 0.96 -4.32
N ARG A 6 -15.58 0.16 -3.28
CA ARG A 6 -16.36 -1.02 -2.90
C ARG A 6 -16.76 -0.94 -1.43
N PRO A 7 -17.98 -1.38 -1.05
CA PRO A 7 -18.41 -1.33 0.35
C PRO A 7 -17.45 -2.11 1.26
N LYS A 8 -17.15 -1.53 2.42
CA LYS A 8 -16.41 -2.19 3.49
C LYS A 8 -17.23 -3.35 4.03
N LEU A 9 -16.64 -4.54 4.00
CA LEU A 9 -17.31 -5.77 4.40
C LEU A 9 -17.40 -5.86 5.94
N ARG A 10 -18.53 -6.38 6.45
CA ARG A 10 -18.72 -6.68 7.88
C ARG A 10 -17.77 -7.78 8.38
N LYS A 11 -17.34 -8.67 7.48
CA LYS A 11 -16.34 -9.71 7.73
C LYS A 11 -15.01 -9.28 7.10
N TRP A 12 -13.90 -9.65 7.74
CA TRP A 12 -12.56 -9.39 7.22
C TRP A 12 -12.44 -9.82 5.76
N PRO A 13 -11.75 -9.04 4.91
CA PRO A 13 -11.49 -9.43 3.54
C PRO A 13 -10.78 -10.78 3.54
N LYS A 14 -11.19 -11.68 2.64
CA LYS A 14 -10.55 -13.00 2.52
C LYS A 14 -9.10 -12.91 2.06
N TYR A 15 -8.70 -11.74 1.56
CA TYR A 15 -7.35 -11.45 1.15
C TYR A 15 -6.96 -10.07 1.69
N HIS A 16 -6.02 -10.06 2.65
CA HIS A 16 -5.49 -8.87 3.30
C HIS A 16 -3.97 -8.90 3.31
N ILE A 17 -3.31 -7.98 2.62
CA ILE A 17 -1.85 -7.87 2.64
C ILE A 17 -1.40 -6.42 2.87
N HIS A 18 -0.19 -6.28 3.40
CA HIS A 18 0.48 -4.98 3.61
C HIS A 18 1.75 -4.92 2.75
N ILE A 19 1.89 -3.83 2.01
CA ILE A 19 3.02 -3.58 1.11
C ILE A 19 3.66 -2.27 1.54
N HIS A 20 4.97 -2.27 1.77
CA HIS A 20 5.70 -1.05 2.08
C HIS A 20 6.17 -0.37 0.79
N VAL A 21 5.86 0.91 0.63
CA VAL A 21 6.26 1.71 -0.52
C VAL A 21 7.09 2.90 -0.07
N SER A 22 8.23 3.08 -0.73
CA SER A 22 9.06 4.27 -0.57
C SER A 22 9.22 4.96 -1.92
N VAL A 23 8.92 6.25 -1.95
CA VAL A 23 9.13 7.09 -3.14
C VAL A 23 10.27 8.05 -2.81
N TYR A 24 11.25 8.13 -3.70
CA TYR A 24 12.36 9.07 -3.61
C TYR A 24 12.33 9.97 -4.83
N VAL A 25 12.45 11.28 -4.61
CA VAL A 25 12.58 12.30 -5.64
C VAL A 25 13.86 13.07 -5.36
N ASN A 26 14.81 13.06 -6.29
CA ASN A 26 16.13 13.67 -6.14
C ASN A 26 16.85 13.22 -4.86
N GLY A 27 16.74 11.93 -4.52
CA GLY A 27 17.31 11.34 -3.31
C GLY A 27 16.57 11.64 -2.00
N GLN A 28 15.52 12.49 -2.02
CA GLN A 28 14.70 12.78 -0.85
C GLN A 28 13.50 11.85 -0.77
N MET A 29 13.26 11.25 0.41
CA MET A 29 12.09 10.39 0.62
C MET A 29 10.81 11.22 0.70
N MET A 30 9.86 10.92 -0.18
CA MET A 30 8.54 11.52 -0.23
C MET A 30 7.55 10.67 0.58
N ARG A 31 6.76 11.32 1.44
CA ARG A 31 5.72 10.62 2.22
C ARG A 31 4.51 10.36 1.35
N LEU A 32 4.01 9.12 1.39
CA LEU A 32 2.67 8.79 0.90
C LEU A 32 1.63 9.33 1.90
N PRO A 33 0.55 9.98 1.44
CA PRO A 33 -0.51 10.42 2.33
C PRO A 33 -1.32 9.23 2.86
N GLY A 34 -1.87 9.39 4.06
CA GLY A 34 -2.92 8.52 4.58
C GLY A 34 -4.26 8.88 3.94
N GLY A 35 -5.17 7.90 3.86
CA GLY A 35 -6.51 8.09 3.30
C GLY A 35 -6.59 8.00 1.77
N VAL A 36 -5.51 7.59 1.09
CA VAL A 36 -5.57 7.30 -0.34
C VAL A 36 -6.50 6.11 -0.54
N GLY A 37 -7.49 6.25 -1.42
CA GLY A 37 -8.46 5.17 -1.67
C GLY A 37 -9.55 5.00 -0.61
N ILE A 38 -9.64 5.92 0.36
CA ILE A 38 -10.75 5.98 1.33
C ILE A 38 -11.80 6.98 0.82
N THR A 39 -13.09 6.61 0.77
CA THR A 39 -14.13 7.54 0.32
C THR A 39 -14.44 8.60 1.37
N LYS A 40 -15.12 9.67 0.93
CA LYS A 40 -15.53 10.78 1.80
C LYS A 40 -17.00 10.63 2.21
N PRO A 41 -17.37 11.00 3.45
CA PRO A 41 -16.48 11.49 4.51
C PRO A 41 -15.70 10.34 5.19
N PRO A 42 -14.38 10.48 5.40
CA PRO A 42 -13.63 9.46 6.11
C PRO A 42 -13.95 9.50 7.60
N LEU A 43 -13.93 8.32 8.24
CA LEU A 43 -13.70 8.19 9.67
C LEU A 43 -12.23 8.54 9.96
N ILE A 44 -12.00 9.45 10.89
CA ILE A 44 -10.64 9.86 11.27
C ILE A 44 -10.43 9.61 12.76
N GLU A 45 -9.47 8.77 13.07
CA GLU A 45 -9.01 8.51 14.43
C GLU A 45 -7.61 9.10 14.62
N LYS A 46 -7.41 9.85 15.71
CA LYS A 46 -6.12 10.50 15.99
C LYS A 46 -5.28 9.62 16.90
N TYR A 47 -4.11 9.21 16.41
CA TYR A 47 -3.10 8.47 17.17
C TYR A 47 -1.84 9.32 17.36
N LYS A 48 -0.99 8.94 18.33
CA LYS A 48 0.32 9.59 18.51
C LYS A 48 1.21 9.50 17.25
N ALA A 49 1.05 8.44 16.46
CA ALA A 49 1.80 8.21 15.23
C ALA A 49 1.25 8.96 14.00
N GLY A 50 0.06 9.58 14.11
CA GLY A 50 -0.62 10.28 13.02
C GLY A 50 -2.12 10.01 12.99
N ASN A 51 -2.78 10.57 11.98
CA ASN A 51 -4.19 10.31 11.72
C ASN A 51 -4.34 8.95 11.02
N PHE A 52 -5.26 8.13 11.51
CA PHE A 52 -5.74 6.92 10.87
C PHE A 52 -7.05 7.26 10.13
N TYR A 53 -7.08 6.98 8.84
CA TYR A 53 -8.22 7.22 7.97
C TYR A 53 -8.89 5.91 7.63
N ASP A 54 -10.21 5.85 7.74
CA ASP A 54 -11.00 4.67 7.39
C ASP A 54 -12.39 5.10 6.92
N VAL A 55 -13.25 4.14 6.59
CA VAL A 55 -14.67 4.37 6.35
C VAL A 55 -15.52 3.72 7.44
N VAL A 56 -16.69 4.31 7.67
CA VAL A 56 -17.72 3.70 8.52
C VAL A 56 -18.24 2.40 7.91
N LEU A 57 -18.85 1.54 8.73
CA LEU A 57 -19.51 0.33 8.23
C LEU A 57 -20.48 0.68 7.08
N TYR A 58 -20.44 -0.12 6.01
CA TYR A 58 -21.23 0.03 4.77
C TYR A 58 -20.82 1.16 3.82
N ASP A 59 -19.83 1.99 4.16
CA ASP A 59 -19.25 2.96 3.23
C ASP A 59 -18.08 2.31 2.44
N CYS A 60 -17.57 2.99 1.41
CA CYS A 60 -16.76 2.37 0.37
C CYS A 60 -15.26 2.66 0.51
N LEU A 61 -14.41 1.73 0.10
CA LEU A 61 -12.99 1.99 -0.12
C LEU A 61 -12.52 1.29 -1.38
N TYR A 62 -11.41 1.75 -1.93
CA TYR A 62 -10.71 1.02 -2.95
C TYR A 62 -9.92 -0.11 -2.28
N TRP A 63 -9.96 -1.31 -2.87
CA TRP A 63 -9.26 -2.47 -2.29
C TRP A 63 -7.79 -2.19 -2.02
N ILE A 64 -7.15 -1.33 -2.82
CA ILE A 64 -5.82 -0.81 -2.57
C ILE A 64 -5.91 0.61 -2.00
N HIS A 65 -5.47 0.81 -0.75
CA HIS A 65 -5.62 2.07 -0.02
C HIS A 65 -4.55 2.27 1.06
N THR A 66 -4.48 3.45 1.68
CA THR A 66 -3.64 3.74 2.84
C THR A 66 -4.49 4.17 4.02
N HIS A 67 -4.24 3.61 5.21
CA HIS A 67 -4.86 4.08 6.44
C HIS A 67 -4.04 5.20 7.10
N VAL A 68 -2.71 5.14 7.00
CA VAL A 68 -1.78 6.05 7.69
C VAL A 68 -0.73 6.56 6.69
N ALA A 69 -0.16 7.73 6.97
CA ALA A 69 0.91 8.34 6.17
C ALA A 69 2.31 7.76 6.52
N ASP A 70 2.44 6.44 6.58
CA ASP A 70 3.64 5.70 6.97
C ASP A 70 4.29 4.90 5.83
N GLY A 71 3.70 4.97 4.63
CA GLY A 71 4.18 4.24 3.45
C GLY A 71 3.65 2.81 3.35
N ILE A 72 2.69 2.39 4.20
CA ILE A 72 2.04 1.09 4.09
C ILE A 72 0.79 1.20 3.22
N ILE A 73 0.79 0.44 2.12
CA ILE A 73 -0.39 0.21 1.30
C ILE A 73 -1.08 -1.07 1.80
N HIS A 74 -2.38 -0.96 2.01
CA HIS A 74 -3.27 -2.07 2.34
C HIS A 74 -3.93 -2.56 1.06
N VAL A 75 -3.96 -3.89 0.89
CA VAL A 75 -4.79 -4.54 -0.12
C VAL A 75 -5.80 -5.42 0.60
N GLU A 76 -7.07 -5.09 0.44
CA GLU A 76 -8.21 -5.72 1.11
C GLU A 76 -9.25 -6.13 0.08
N ALA A 77 -9.14 -7.35 -0.44
CA ALA A 77 -9.96 -7.84 -1.54
C ALA A 77 -10.81 -9.07 -1.14
N PRO A 78 -11.95 -9.31 -1.80
CA PRO A 78 -12.78 -10.48 -1.53
C PRO A 78 -12.14 -11.79 -2.03
N VAL A 79 -11.19 -11.70 -2.96
CA VAL A 79 -10.44 -12.82 -3.53
C VAL A 79 -9.00 -12.40 -3.80
N LYS A 80 -8.08 -13.36 -3.78
CA LYS A 80 -6.68 -13.16 -4.16
C LYS A 80 -6.61 -12.77 -5.64
N GLN A 81 -5.93 -11.68 -5.94
CA GLN A 81 -5.65 -11.22 -7.30
C GLN A 81 -4.39 -10.35 -7.30
N SER A 82 -3.86 -10.10 -8.49
CA SER A 82 -2.71 -9.21 -8.65
C SER A 82 -3.12 -7.76 -8.57
N PHE A 83 -2.42 -7.03 -7.71
CA PHE A 83 -2.50 -5.57 -7.63
C PHE A 83 -1.19 -4.96 -8.06
N THR A 84 -1.26 -3.80 -8.72
CA THR A 84 -0.05 -3.10 -9.17
C THR A 84 0.18 -1.74 -8.51
N LEU A 85 1.45 -1.32 -8.46
CA LEU A 85 1.81 0.04 -8.06
C LEU A 85 1.10 1.09 -8.93
N GLY A 86 0.98 0.85 -10.25
CA GLY A 86 0.24 1.72 -11.15
C GLY A 86 -1.24 1.85 -10.79
N GLN A 87 -1.88 0.75 -10.34
CA GLN A 87 -3.27 0.81 -9.84
C GLN A 87 -3.37 1.67 -8.58
N PHE A 88 -2.40 1.59 -7.67
CA PHE A 88 -2.36 2.48 -6.50
C PHE A 88 -2.26 3.95 -6.91
N PHE A 89 -1.32 4.29 -7.80
CA PHE A 89 -1.15 5.66 -8.31
C PHE A 89 -2.40 6.16 -9.03
N ALA A 90 -3.10 5.28 -9.76
CA ALA A 90 -4.38 5.61 -10.37
C ALA A 90 -5.47 5.91 -9.32
N VAL A 91 -5.58 5.12 -8.24
CA VAL A 91 -6.49 5.39 -7.12
C VAL A 91 -6.13 6.69 -6.40
N TRP A 92 -4.83 6.98 -6.28
CA TRP A 92 -4.32 8.23 -5.72
C TRP A 92 -4.49 9.44 -6.65
N ALA A 93 -4.88 9.22 -7.91
CA ALA A 93 -4.90 10.26 -8.94
C ALA A 93 -3.54 10.99 -9.08
N GLN A 94 -2.45 10.24 -9.01
CA GLN A 94 -1.09 10.72 -9.28
C GLN A 94 -0.54 10.02 -10.51
N PRO A 95 0.14 10.73 -11.43
CA PRO A 95 0.75 10.08 -12.58
C PRO A 95 1.93 9.19 -12.13
N LEU A 96 2.08 8.07 -12.83
CA LEU A 96 3.25 7.20 -12.74
C LEU A 96 3.58 6.76 -14.16
N SER A 97 4.80 7.03 -14.62
CA SER A 97 5.31 6.58 -15.91
C SER A 97 6.81 6.38 -15.86
N ALA A 98 7.44 6.02 -16.97
CA ALA A 98 8.89 5.97 -17.08
C ALA A 98 9.59 7.31 -16.78
N ASN A 99 8.87 8.44 -16.85
CA ASN A 99 9.44 9.79 -16.70
C ASN A 99 8.71 10.68 -15.67
N LEU A 100 7.71 10.15 -14.96
CA LEU A 100 6.88 10.93 -14.03
C LEU A 100 6.54 10.11 -12.79
N VAL A 101 6.62 10.76 -11.62
CA VAL A 101 6.10 10.24 -10.35
C VAL A 101 5.42 11.39 -9.62
N GLY A 102 4.08 11.37 -9.59
CA GLY A 102 3.33 12.51 -9.07
C GLY A 102 3.67 13.80 -9.84
N PRO A 103 3.89 14.94 -9.17
CA PRO A 103 4.26 16.19 -9.84
C PRO A 103 5.72 16.22 -10.33
N ALA A 104 6.55 15.24 -9.98
CA ALA A 104 7.97 15.23 -10.32
C ALA A 104 8.23 14.57 -11.68
N SER A 105 9.15 15.14 -12.45
CA SER A 105 9.59 14.64 -13.76
C SER A 105 11.08 14.29 -13.79
N GLY A 106 11.41 13.17 -14.40
CA GLY A 106 12.76 12.61 -14.44
C GLY A 106 12.71 11.12 -14.69
N GLN A 107 13.85 10.50 -15.01
CA GLN A 107 13.89 9.07 -15.31
C GLN A 107 13.49 8.24 -14.07
N VAL A 108 12.39 7.50 -14.18
CA VAL A 108 11.85 6.71 -13.08
C VAL A 108 12.44 5.31 -13.09
N ALA A 109 12.94 4.88 -11.93
CA ALA A 109 13.29 3.51 -11.65
C ALA A 109 12.36 2.94 -10.57
N VAL A 110 11.76 1.79 -10.85
CA VAL A 110 10.97 1.04 -9.85
C VAL A 110 11.72 -0.22 -9.47
N PHE A 111 11.73 -0.52 -8.18
CA PHE A 111 12.32 -1.72 -7.61
C PHE A 111 11.26 -2.49 -6.85
N GLU A 112 11.29 -3.80 -7.00
CA GLU A 112 10.49 -4.72 -6.21
C GLU A 112 11.42 -5.61 -5.40
N ASN A 113 11.27 -5.58 -4.07
CA ASN A 113 12.16 -6.27 -3.13
C ASN A 113 13.64 -6.02 -3.40
N GLY A 114 13.98 -4.79 -3.82
CA GLY A 114 15.36 -4.39 -4.16
C GLY A 114 15.80 -4.75 -5.59
N LYS A 115 15.01 -5.50 -6.36
CA LYS A 115 15.31 -5.81 -7.76
C LYS A 115 14.68 -4.76 -8.68
N ARG A 116 15.50 -4.13 -9.52
CA ARG A 116 15.01 -3.16 -10.51
C ARG A 116 14.09 -3.83 -11.52
N LEU A 117 12.91 -3.27 -11.70
CA LEU A 117 11.98 -3.64 -12.77
C LEU A 117 12.42 -2.96 -14.07
N THR A 118 12.38 -3.70 -15.18
CA THR A 118 12.60 -3.18 -16.53
C THR A 118 11.26 -2.90 -17.21
N GLY A 119 11.20 -1.95 -18.15
CA GLY A 119 9.96 -1.61 -18.87
C GLY A 119 9.07 -0.57 -18.16
N ASP A 120 7.83 -0.41 -18.63
CA ASP A 120 6.89 0.61 -18.13
C ASP A 120 6.47 0.35 -16.66
N PRO A 121 6.74 1.29 -15.74
CA PRO A 121 6.31 1.22 -14.34
C PRO A 121 4.82 1.01 -14.13
N LEU A 122 3.97 1.48 -15.05
CA LEU A 122 2.51 1.53 -14.87
C LEU A 122 1.89 0.12 -14.77
N ASN A 123 2.46 -0.87 -15.46
CA ASN A 123 1.86 -2.20 -15.61
C ASN A 123 2.63 -3.33 -14.92
N ARG A 124 3.86 -3.11 -14.43
CA ARG A 124 4.77 -4.22 -14.07
C ARG A 124 4.97 -4.51 -12.59
N ALA A 125 4.78 -3.54 -11.70
CA ALA A 125 4.92 -3.80 -10.27
C ALA A 125 3.68 -4.54 -9.77
N GLY A 126 3.50 -5.80 -10.15
CA GLY A 126 2.32 -6.62 -9.87
C GLY A 126 2.61 -7.73 -8.88
N PHE A 127 1.74 -7.93 -7.90
CA PHE A 127 1.90 -8.99 -6.91
C PHE A 127 1.38 -10.34 -7.41
N LEU A 128 2.21 -11.39 -7.32
CA LEU A 128 1.83 -12.79 -7.42
C LEU A 128 2.49 -13.56 -6.25
N GLY A 129 1.92 -13.56 -5.04
CA GLY A 129 2.49 -14.44 -4.01
C GLY A 129 1.94 -14.32 -2.60
N GLU A 130 1.10 -15.27 -2.22
CA GLU A 130 0.77 -15.71 -0.84
C GLU A 130 1.41 -14.92 0.31
N SER A 131 0.60 -14.07 0.96
CA SER A 131 0.85 -13.73 2.36
C SER A 131 0.04 -14.73 3.19
N PRO A 132 0.65 -15.50 4.11
CA PRO A 132 -0.11 -16.25 5.09
C PRO A 132 -0.91 -15.24 5.90
N ASP A 133 -2.21 -15.53 6.07
CA ASP A 133 -3.16 -14.70 6.81
C ASP A 133 -2.49 -13.97 7.97
N TYR A 134 -2.44 -12.64 7.90
CA TYR A 134 -2.07 -11.82 9.04
C TYR A 134 -3.31 -11.74 9.92
N PRO A 135 -3.40 -12.42 11.08
CA PRO A 135 -4.42 -12.06 12.03
C PRO A 135 -4.12 -10.64 12.48
N ALA A 136 -5.13 -9.77 12.38
CA ALA A 136 -5.13 -8.45 13.00
C ALA A 136 -4.91 -8.61 14.52
N ARG A 137 -3.66 -8.68 14.96
CA ARG A 137 -3.17 -8.54 16.34
C ARG A 137 -1.65 -8.65 16.32
N PHE A 138 -0.98 -7.60 16.77
CA PHE A 138 0.38 -7.68 17.33
C PHE A 138 0.41 -8.83 18.34
N ARG A 139 0.93 -10.00 17.95
CA ARG A 139 1.27 -11.08 18.89
C ARG A 139 2.78 -11.02 19.09
N ARG A 140 3.20 -10.62 20.30
CA ARG A 140 4.58 -10.86 20.76
C ARG A 140 4.76 -12.37 20.86
N GLU A 141 5.57 -12.96 20.00
CA GLU A 141 6.08 -14.31 20.20
C GLU A 141 7.47 -14.21 20.80
N THR A 142 7.55 -14.48 22.11
CA THR A 142 8.82 -14.72 22.81
C THR A 142 9.24 -16.16 22.57
N VAL A 143 10.39 -16.36 21.91
CA VAL A 143 11.11 -17.64 21.90
C VAL A 143 12.51 -17.39 22.47
N ASN A 144 12.84 -18.08 23.58
CA ASN A 144 14.13 -18.04 24.28
C ASN A 144 14.60 -16.65 24.76
N GLY A 145 13.74 -15.88 25.43
CA GLY A 145 14.15 -14.68 26.19
C GLY A 145 14.74 -13.53 25.37
N SER A 146 14.83 -13.67 24.05
CA SER A 146 15.27 -12.64 23.13
C SER A 146 14.08 -12.22 22.28
N VAL A 147 13.75 -10.92 22.30
CA VAL A 147 12.77 -10.34 21.37
C VAL A 147 13.39 -10.39 19.97
N ARG A 148 13.19 -11.50 19.26
CA ARG A 148 13.35 -11.52 17.81
C ARG A 148 12.09 -10.89 17.24
N THR A 149 12.22 -9.67 16.73
CA THR A 149 11.25 -9.18 15.75
C THR A 149 11.39 -10.07 14.52
N SER A 150 10.56 -11.12 14.41
CA SER A 150 10.36 -11.75 13.12
C SER A 150 9.65 -10.72 12.24
N ARG A 151 10.44 -9.87 11.58
CA ARG A 151 9.91 -9.09 10.47
C ARG A 151 9.57 -10.13 9.41
N SER A 152 8.28 -10.51 9.34
CA SER A 152 7.74 -11.02 8.09
C SER A 152 8.24 -10.09 7.00
N ALA A 153 8.83 -10.65 5.94
CA ALA A 153 9.39 -9.84 4.88
C ALA A 153 8.22 -9.12 4.20
N LEU A 154 7.92 -7.89 4.66
CA LEU A 154 6.99 -7.00 3.98
C LEU A 154 7.49 -6.88 2.55
N GLN A 155 6.61 -7.14 1.59
CA GLN A 155 6.87 -6.83 0.18
C GLN A 155 7.22 -5.33 0.10
N ARG A 156 8.28 -5.00 -0.65
CA ARG A 156 8.75 -3.61 -0.77
C ARG A 156 8.71 -3.15 -2.21
N TRP A 157 8.12 -1.99 -2.44
CA TRP A 157 8.33 -1.23 -3.67
C TRP A 157 9.12 0.04 -3.37
N THR A 158 10.13 0.29 -4.20
CA THR A 158 10.87 1.56 -4.18
C THR A 158 10.72 2.22 -5.52
N VAL A 159 10.28 3.48 -5.53
CA VAL A 159 10.28 4.34 -6.71
C VAL A 159 11.37 5.38 -6.52
N GLN A 160 12.23 5.55 -7.52
CA GLN A 160 13.28 6.55 -7.53
C GLN A 160 13.15 7.40 -8.79
N LEU A 161 13.23 8.70 -8.60
CA LEU A 161 13.34 9.72 -9.63
C LEU A 161 14.50 10.64 -9.26
#